data_AF-A0A528KQE7-F1
#
_entry.id   AF-A0A528KQE7-F1
#
_cell.length_a   1.000
_cell.length_b   1.000
_cell.length_c   1.000
_cell.angle_alpha   90.00
_cell.angle_beta   90.00
_cell.angle_gamma   90.00
#
_symmetry.space_group_name_H-M   'P 1'
#
loop_
_entity.id
_entity.type
_entity.pdbx_description
1 polymer ?
#
loop_
_entity_poly.entity_id
_entity_poly.type
_entity_poly.pdbx_seq_one_letter_code
_entity_poly.pdbx_strand_id
1 'polypeptide(L)'
;MPGRSARLEEGFWLRMEDMVDGIVPETIVRQMNADNIFLWSGHNYAWEVVHQLGIPAEQGVVRIGIAHYNTAAEIDETLESAHRVIAMLRQQRS
;
A
#
# COMPACT_ATOMS: atom_id res chain seq x y z
N MET A 1 15.22 5.85 18.06
CA MET A 1 14.34 6.53 19.04
C MET A 1 13.09 5.67 19.20
N PRO A 2 12.79 5.08 20.37
CA PRO A 2 11.55 4.35 20.56
C PRO A 2 10.43 5.33 20.93
N GLY A 3 9.27 5.23 20.28
CA GLY A 3 8.06 5.88 20.76
C GLY A 3 7.29 6.68 19.70
N ARG A 4 6.19 6.07 19.23
CA ARG A 4 4.85 6.68 19.21
C ARG A 4 3.82 5.59 18.89
N SER A 5 3.46 4.82 19.91
CA SER A 5 2.25 4.01 19.90
C SER A 5 1.10 4.86 20.46
N ALA A 6 0.08 5.14 19.66
CA ALA A 6 -1.17 5.72 20.15
C ALA A 6 -2.12 4.57 20.55
N ARG A 7 -2.78 4.71 21.71
CA ARG A 7 -3.71 3.73 22.26
C ARG A 7 -5.10 3.97 21.66
N LEU A 8 -5.66 2.97 21.00
CA LEU A 8 -7.11 2.87 20.77
C LEU A 8 -7.70 1.89 21.79
N GLU A 9 -8.95 2.13 22.20
CA GLU A 9 -9.60 1.63 23.43
C GLU A 9 -9.76 0.11 23.59
N GLU A 10 -9.30 -0.74 22.66
CA GLU A 10 -9.37 -2.20 22.83
C GLU A 10 -8.11 -2.89 22.34
N GLY A 11 -7.14 -3.11 23.24
CA GLY A 11 -6.21 -4.25 23.26
C GLY A 11 -5.30 -4.57 22.06
N PHE A 12 -5.37 -3.87 20.94
CA PHE A 12 -4.67 -4.22 19.71
C PHE A 12 -3.47 -3.30 19.46
N TRP A 13 -2.25 -3.83 19.62
CA TRP A 13 -1.03 -3.12 19.25
C TRP A 13 -0.81 -3.27 17.75
N LEU A 14 -1.37 -2.36 16.96
CA LEU A 14 -1.09 -2.31 15.52
C LEU A 14 0.30 -1.68 15.34
N ARG A 15 1.28 -2.49 14.95
CA ARG A 15 2.67 -2.04 14.78
C ARG A 15 2.85 -1.68 13.30
N MET A 16 3.72 -0.71 13.02
CA MET A 16 4.18 -0.41 11.64
C MET A 16 4.76 -1.63 10.89
N GLU A 17 5.00 -2.73 11.62
CA GLU A 17 5.46 -4.03 11.17
C GLU A 17 4.38 -4.82 10.39
N ASP A 18 3.10 -4.44 10.52
CA ASP A 18 1.95 -5.16 9.94
C ASP A 18 1.72 -4.84 8.44
N MET A 19 2.50 -3.92 7.86
CA MET A 19 2.49 -3.61 6.43
C MET A 19 3.52 -4.44 5.68
N VAL A 20 3.25 -4.75 4.40
CA VAL A 20 4.29 -5.22 3.48
C VAL A 20 5.43 -4.18 3.46
N ASP A 21 6.58 -4.57 4.02
CA ASP A 21 7.83 -3.81 4.11
C ASP A 21 7.82 -2.48 4.90
N GLY A 22 6.73 -2.15 5.59
CA GLY A 22 6.59 -0.86 6.29
C GLY A 22 6.51 0.36 5.35
N ILE A 23 6.08 0.16 4.10
CA ILE A 23 5.92 1.24 3.11
C ILE A 23 4.46 1.69 3.10
N VAL A 24 4.22 2.99 3.28
CA VAL A 24 2.88 3.57 3.22
C VAL A 24 2.30 3.42 1.80
N PRO A 25 1.12 2.81 1.60
CA PRO A 25 0.50 2.56 0.30
C PRO A 25 0.44 3.78 -0.64
N GLU A 26 0.13 4.96 -0.10
CA GLU A 26 0.08 6.21 -0.87
C GLU A 26 1.42 6.53 -1.53
N THR A 27 2.55 6.18 -0.89
CA THR A 27 3.89 6.42 -1.46
C THR A 27 4.11 5.58 -2.71
N ILE A 28 3.65 4.32 -2.71
CA ILE A 28 3.73 3.44 -3.88
C ILE A 28 2.85 3.99 -5.01
N VAL A 29 1.60 4.35 -4.70
CA VAL A 29 0.66 4.91 -5.69
C VAL A 29 1.21 6.18 -6.31
N ARG A 30 1.76 7.10 -5.51
CA ARG A 30 2.35 8.34 -6.03
C ARG A 30 3.49 8.09 -7.00
N GLN A 31 4.35 7.11 -6.71
CA GLN A 31 5.47 6.78 -7.60
C GLN A 31 4.98 6.08 -8.88
N MET A 32 4.04 5.13 -8.77
CA MET A 32 3.44 4.46 -9.94
C MET A 32 2.71 5.46 -10.84
N ASN A 33 2.00 6.44 -10.27
CA ASN A 33 1.33 7.49 -11.02
C ASN A 33 2.32 8.36 -11.80
N ALA A 34 3.54 8.59 -11.28
CA ALA A 34 4.60 9.30 -11.99
C ALA A 34 5.10 8.53 -13.22
N ASP A 35 4.94 7.21 -13.21
CA ASP A 35 5.24 6.30 -14.33
C ASP A 35 4.03 6.09 -15.26
N ASN A 36 3.00 6.96 -15.17
CA ASN A 36 1.73 6.86 -15.90
C ASN A 36 0.89 5.59 -15.62
N ILE A 37 1.09 4.97 -14.46
CA ILE A 37 0.29 3.82 -14.01
C ILE A 37 -0.60 4.25 -12.84
N PHE A 38 -1.89 4.45 -13.12
CA PHE A 38 -2.82 5.07 -12.18
C PHE A 38 -3.46 4.06 -11.23
N LEU A 39 -3.10 4.15 -9.95
CA LEU A 39 -3.57 3.24 -8.90
C LEU A 39 -4.33 3.98 -7.79
N TRP A 40 -4.98 3.23 -6.91
CA TRP A 40 -5.67 3.77 -5.72
C TRP A 40 -5.01 3.28 -4.43
N SER A 41 -4.94 4.15 -3.41
CA SER A 41 -4.58 3.77 -2.03
C SER A 41 -5.71 4.10 -1.06
N GLY A 42 -5.95 3.22 -0.09
CA GLY A 42 -6.91 3.44 0.99
C GLY A 42 -7.69 2.17 1.36
N HIS A 43 -8.72 2.31 2.19
CA HIS A 43 -9.51 1.16 2.66
C HIS A 43 -10.55 0.65 1.64
N ASN A 44 -10.64 1.24 0.43
CA ASN A 44 -11.52 0.80 -0.66
C ASN A 44 -13.00 0.63 -0.26
N TYR A 45 -13.52 1.51 0.61
CA TYR A 45 -14.86 1.41 1.22
C TYR A 45 -15.10 0.13 2.06
N ALA A 46 -14.05 -0.63 2.36
CA ALA A 46 -14.09 -1.86 3.17
C ALA A 46 -13.58 -1.60 4.59
N TRP A 47 -14.24 -0.70 5.31
CA TRP A 47 -13.82 -0.23 6.64
C TRP A 47 -13.65 -1.38 7.63
N GLU A 48 -14.66 -2.23 7.80
CA GLU A 48 -14.64 -3.34 8.76
C GLU A 48 -13.58 -4.39 8.39
N VAL A 49 -13.35 -4.61 7.09
CA VAL A 49 -12.37 -5.59 6.60
C VAL A 49 -10.95 -5.14 6.92
N VAL A 50 -10.59 -3.87 6.67
CA VAL A 50 -9.25 -3.38 7.00
C VAL A 50 -8.97 -3.46 8.51
N HIS A 51 -9.98 -3.21 9.35
CA HIS A 51 -9.85 -3.37 10.81
C HIS A 51 -9.65 -4.82 11.22
N GLN A 52 -10.44 -5.75 10.68
CA GLN A 52 -10.30 -7.18 10.97
C GLN A 52 -8.96 -7.76 10.52
N LEU A 53 -8.37 -7.22 9.46
CA LEU A 53 -7.06 -7.61 8.95
C LEU A 53 -5.90 -6.90 9.66
N GLY A 54 -6.16 -6.01 10.63
CA GLY A 54 -5.11 -5.25 11.30
C GLY A 54 -4.39 -4.27 10.37
N ILE A 55 -5.05 -3.78 9.32
CA ILE A 55 -4.52 -2.78 8.39
C ILE A 55 -4.92 -1.39 8.93
N PRO A 56 -4.00 -0.42 9.06
CA PRO A 56 -4.36 0.92 9.51
C PRO A 56 -5.33 1.57 8.52
N ALA A 57 -6.51 1.96 8.99
CA ALA A 57 -7.60 2.39 8.11
C ALA A 57 -7.32 3.72 7.40
N GLU A 58 -6.46 4.57 7.99
CA GLU A 58 -5.99 5.81 7.39
C GLU A 58 -5.02 5.59 6.21
N GLN A 59 -4.45 4.39 6.10
CA GLN A 59 -3.51 4.03 5.03
C GLN A 59 -4.11 3.05 4.04
N GLY A 60 -4.77 2.01 4.55
CA GLY A 60 -5.40 0.95 3.79
C GLY A 60 -4.41 0.15 2.94
N VAL A 61 -4.76 -0.09 1.68
CA VAL A 61 -3.97 -0.90 0.75
C VAL A 61 -3.84 -0.23 -0.61
N VAL A 62 -2.87 -0.67 -1.40
CA VAL A 62 -2.81 -0.37 -2.85
C VAL A 62 -3.82 -1.27 -3.58
N ARG A 63 -4.63 -0.68 -4.46
CA ARG A 63 -5.55 -1.41 -5.34
C ARG A 63 -5.22 -1.13 -6.80
N ILE A 64 -5.01 -2.20 -7.56
CA ILE A 64 -4.87 -2.19 -9.02
C ILE A 64 -6.22 -2.57 -9.63
N GLY A 65 -6.83 -1.65 -10.38
CA GLY A 65 -8.09 -1.88 -11.06
C GLY A 65 -7.86 -2.36 -12.49
N ILE A 66 -8.05 -3.64 -12.75
CA ILE A 66 -7.93 -4.23 -14.09
C ILE A 66 -9.33 -4.33 -14.72
N ALA A 67 -9.43 -4.01 -16.01
CA ALA A 67 -10.67 -4.07 -16.77
C ALA A 67 -10.46 -4.78 -18.12
N HIS A 68 -11.57 -5.05 -18.82
CA HIS A 68 -11.57 -5.79 -20.09
C HIS A 68 -10.89 -5.05 -21.26
N TYR A 69 -10.52 -3.79 -21.07
CA TYR A 69 -9.76 -3.00 -22.04
C TYR A 69 -8.25 -3.00 -21.76
N ASN A 70 -7.81 -3.64 -20.68
CA ASN A 70 -6.38 -3.82 -20.44
C ASN A 70 -5.81 -4.97 -21.28
N THR A 71 -4.58 -4.79 -21.74
CA THR A 71 -3.83 -5.84 -22.44
C THR A 71 -2.91 -6.60 -21.47
N ALA A 72 -2.52 -7.83 -21.82
CA ALA A 72 -1.55 -8.58 -21.01
C ALA A 72 -0.23 -7.82 -20.84
N ALA A 73 0.25 -7.14 -21.89
CA ALA A 73 1.46 -6.34 -21.84
C ALA A 73 1.36 -5.15 -20.86
N GLU A 74 0.19 -4.51 -20.76
CA GLU A 74 -0.03 -3.45 -19.76
C GLU A 74 -0.02 -3.99 -18.33
N ILE A 75 -0.54 -5.21 -18.12
CA ILE A 75 -0.49 -5.89 -16.82
C ILE A 75 0.94 -6.24 -16.46
N ASP A 76 1.70 -6.79 -17.39
CA ASP A 76 3.11 -7.14 -17.19
C ASP A 76 3.93 -5.89 -16.82
N GLU A 77 3.80 -4.80 -17.58
CA GLU A 77 4.47 -3.52 -17.27
C GLU A 77 4.04 -2.97 -15.89
N THR A 78 2.76 -3.09 -15.55
CA THR A 78 2.25 -2.65 -14.24
C THR A 78 2.91 -3.42 -13.10
N LEU A 79 3.06 -4.73 -13.24
CA LEU A 79 3.71 -5.58 -12.24
C LEU A 79 5.21 -5.30 -12.15
N GLU A 80 5.89 -5.19 -13.29
CA GLU A 80 7.31 -4.85 -13.32
C GLU A 80 7.58 -3.49 -12.68
N SER A 81 6.77 -2.48 -12.97
CA SER A 81 6.88 -1.17 -12.35
C SER A 81 6.66 -1.22 -10.84
N ALA A 82 5.64 -1.96 -10.37
CA ALA A 82 5.42 -2.15 -8.94
C ALA A 82 6.63 -2.77 -8.23
N HIS A 83 7.25 -3.79 -8.84
CA HIS A 83 8.48 -4.40 -8.32
C HIS A 83 9.63 -3.39 -8.25
N ARG A 84 9.86 -2.60 -9.30
CA ARG A 84 10.91 -1.57 -9.34
C ARG A 84 10.69 -0.51 -8.26
N VAL A 85 9.48 0.01 -8.14
CA VAL A 85 9.11 1.04 -7.14
C VAL A 85 9.32 0.54 -5.72
N ILE A 86 8.84 -0.67 -5.40
CA ILE A 86 9.00 -1.25 -4.07
C ILE A 86 10.49 -1.45 -3.75
N ALA A 87 11.28 -1.98 -4.69
CA ALA A 87 12.71 -2.16 -4.50
C ALA A 87 13.44 -0.82 -4.26
N MET A 88 13.12 0.22 -5.02
CA MET A 88 13.67 1.57 -4.85
C MET A 88 13.34 2.14 -3.47
N LEU A 89 12.08 2.06 -3.04
CA LEU A 89 11.64 2.59 -1.74
C LEU A 89 12.26 1.83 -0.55
N ARG A 90 12.57 0.55 -0.71
CA ARG A 90 13.34 -0.23 0.28
C ARG A 90 14.77 0.29 0.41
N GLN A 91 15.43 0.61 -0.71
CA GLN A 91 16.81 1.10 -0.71
C GLN A 91 16.93 2.49 -0.07
N GLN A 92 15.96 3.38 -0.29
CA GLN A 92 15.96 4.74 0.27
C GLN A 92 15.81 4.78 1.81
N ARG A 93 15.46 3.65 2.43
CA ARG A 93 15.26 3.51 3.88
C ARG A 93 16.42 2.83 4.60
N SER A 94 17.44 2.36 3.87
CA SER A 94 18.67 1.77 4.42
C SER A 94 19.69 2.86 4.74
#